data_AF-A0A3D1TK54-F1
#
_entry.id   AF-A0A3D1TK54-F1
#
_cell.length_a   1.000
_cell.length_b   1.000
_cell.length_c   1.000
_cell.angle_alpha   90.00
_cell.angle_beta   90.00
_cell.angle_gamma   90.00
#
_symmetry.space_group_name_H-M   'P 1'
#
loop_
_entity.id
_entity.type
_entity.pdbx_description
1 polymer ?
#
loop_
_entity_poly.entity_id
_entity_poly.type
_entity_poly.pdbx_seq_one_letter_code
_entity_poly.pdbx_strand_id
1 'polypeptide(L)' 'MIEWMVGRKVDQFFPERQAGVGDTVLRVEGWTVRDPVTDRKWVDDVSFEVRAGEILGLGGLMGSGASILMES' A
#
# COMPACT_ATOMS: atom_id res chain seq x y z
N MET A 1 22.63 -11.83 -23.02
CA MET A 1 22.02 -11.73 -24.38
C MET A 1 20.78 -10.83 -24.39
N ILE A 2 20.74 -9.72 -23.62
CA ILE A 2 19.59 -8.77 -23.62
C ILE A 2 20.06 -7.30 -23.72
N GLU A 3 21.33 -7.00 -23.40
CA GLU A 3 21.83 -5.61 -23.41
C GLU A 3 22.07 -5.02 -24.80
N TRP A 4 22.22 -5.84 -25.85
CA TRP A 4 22.54 -5.37 -27.21
C TRP A 4 21.32 -4.96 -28.05
N MET A 5 20.10 -5.28 -27.60
CA MET A 5 18.88 -5.01 -28.37
C MET A 5 18.23 -3.66 -28.07
N VAL A 6 18.70 -2.91 -27.05
CA VAL A 6 18.02 -1.67 -26.60
C VAL A 6 18.95 -0.45 -26.51
N GLY A 7 20.27 -0.61 -26.63
CA GLY A 7 21.20 0.52 -26.80
C GLY A 7 21.15 1.60 -25.70
N ARG A 8 20.56 1.31 -24.53
CA ARG A 8 20.47 2.23 -23.39
C ARG A 8 20.69 1.44 -22.11
N LYS A 9 21.53 1.99 -21.23
CA LYS A 9 21.78 1.46 -19.88
C LYS A 9 20.46 1.37 -19.13
N VAL A 10 20.25 0.24 -18.44
CA VAL A 10 19.15 0.00 -17.50
C VAL A 10 19.37 0.85 -16.24
N ASP A 11 19.34 2.18 -16.42
CA ASP A 11 19.42 3.17 -15.34
C ASP A 11 18.24 4.15 -15.43
N GLN A 12 17.42 4.07 -16.50
CA GLN A 12 16.36 5.03 -16.81
C GLN A 12 14.94 4.45 -16.76
N PHE A 13 14.70 3.33 -16.06
CA PHE A 13 13.33 2.78 -15.95
C PHE A 13 12.57 3.24 -14.72
N PHE A 14 13.23 3.92 -13.77
CA PHE A 14 12.60 4.41 -12.56
C PHE A 14 13.06 5.84 -12.32
N PRO A 15 12.43 6.85 -12.96
CA PRO A 15 12.60 8.21 -12.47
C PRO A 15 12.26 8.20 -10.97
N GLU A 16 13.17 8.69 -10.13
CA GLU A 16 12.85 8.98 -8.73
C GLU A 16 11.63 9.92 -8.75
N ARG A 17 10.45 9.37 -8.52
CA ARG A 17 9.30 10.20 -8.19
C ARG A 17 9.59 10.75 -6.81
N GLN A 18 10.13 11.96 -6.76
CA GLN A 18 9.84 12.84 -5.65
C GLN A 18 8.33 13.07 -5.70
N ALA A 19 7.57 12.18 -5.05
CA ALA A 19 6.19 12.45 -4.75
C ALA A 19 6.23 13.74 -3.93
N GLY A 20 5.80 14.85 -4.52
CA GLY A 20 5.58 16.08 -3.79
C GLY A 20 4.54 15.74 -2.73
N VAL A 21 5.02 15.51 -1.53
CA VAL A 21 4.19 14.97 -0.47
C VAL A 21 3.21 16.07 -0.06
N GLY A 22 2.00 16.03 -0.64
CA GLY A 22 0.96 17.02 -0.36
C GLY A 22 0.38 16.84 1.04
N ASP A 23 -0.69 17.59 1.33
CA ASP A 23 -1.38 17.48 2.62
C ASP A 23 -1.95 16.07 2.82
N THR A 24 -2.05 15.64 4.08
CA THR A 24 -2.73 14.38 4.43
C THR A 24 -4.20 14.48 4.03
N VAL A 25 -4.62 13.60 3.12
CA VAL A 25 -6.01 13.53 2.64
C VAL A 25 -6.81 12.44 3.36
N LEU A 26 -6.11 11.44 3.91
CA LEU A 26 -6.72 10.37 4.70
C LEU A 26 -5.81 10.03 5.87
N ARG A 27 -6.37 9.94 7.08
CA ARG A 27 -5.67 9.49 8.29
C ARG A 27 -6.52 8.44 8.97
N VAL A 28 -5.93 7.27 9.21
CA VAL A 28 -6.51 6.14 9.92
C VAL A 28 -5.65 5.87 11.14
N GLU A 29 -6.26 5.75 12.31
CA GLU A 29 -5.58 5.49 13.58
C GLU A 29 -6.29 4.37 14.35
N GLY A 30 -5.51 3.41 14.84
CA GLY A 30 -5.99 2.34 15.72
C GLY A 30 -7.06 1.43 15.11
N TRP A 31 -7.06 1.27 13.78
CA TRP A 31 -8.12 0.53 13.10
C TRP A 31 -8.00 -0.96 13.38
N THR A 32 -9.05 -1.51 14.00
CA THR A 32 -9.16 -2.92 14.36
C THR A 32 -10.47 -3.47 13.81
N VAL A 33 -10.41 -4.55 13.05
CA VAL A 33 -11.58 -5.24 12.51
C VAL A 33 -11.59 -6.66 13.07
N ARG A 34 -12.73 -7.08 13.61
CA ARG A 34 -12.94 -8.40 14.19
C ARG A 34 -13.91 -9.22 13.35
N ASP A 35 -13.61 -10.50 13.26
CA ASP A 35 -14.50 -11.51 12.72
C ASP A 35 -15.69 -11.73 13.68
N PRO A 36 -16.94 -11.53 13.25
CA PRO A 36 -18.10 -11.61 14.13
C PRO A 36 -18.44 -13.05 14.57
N VAL A 37 -17.83 -14.07 13.97
CA VAL A 37 -18.13 -15.49 14.22
C VAL A 37 -17.10 -16.15 15.13
N THR A 38 -15.83 -15.75 15.01
CA THR A 38 -14.68 -16.39 15.66
C THR A 38 -13.98 -15.49 16.68
N ASP A 39 -14.42 -14.23 16.83
CA ASP A 39 -13.79 -13.15 17.63
C ASP A 39 -12.30 -12.92 17.31
N ARG A 40 -11.86 -13.41 16.15
CA ARG A 40 -10.49 -13.21 15.68
C ARG A 40 -10.35 -11.83 15.08
N LYS A 41 -9.21 -11.16 15.30
CA LYS A 41 -8.90 -9.90 14.63
C LYS A 41 -8.43 -10.17 13.20
N TRP A 42 -9.15 -9.65 12.22
CA TRP A 42 -8.72 -9.58 10.81
C TRP A 42 -7.75 -8.42 10.59
N VAL A 43 -7.96 -7.33 11.31
CA VAL A 43 -7.08 -6.16 11.34
C VAL A 43 -6.85 -5.85 12.81
N ASP A 44 -5.60 -5.64 13.22
CA ASP A 44 -5.25 -5.33 14.60
C ASP A 44 -4.41 -4.05 14.66
N ASP A 45 -4.99 -3.01 15.25
CA ASP A 45 -4.32 -1.74 15.58
C ASP A 45 -3.54 -1.08 14.42
N VAL A 46 -4.17 -1.01 13.23
CA VAL A 46 -3.52 -0.46 12.04
C VAL A 46 -3.71 1.06 11.96
N SER A 47 -2.60 1.78 11.79
CA SER A 47 -2.60 3.23 11.61
C SER A 47 -1.79 3.61 10.36
N PHE A 48 -2.38 4.41 9.47
CA PHE A 48 -1.70 4.92 8.28
C PHE A 48 -2.27 6.27 7.85
N GLU A 49 -1.46 7.00 7.10
CA GLU A 49 -1.86 8.24 6.46
C GLU A 49 -1.61 8.14 4.95
N VAL A 50 -2.51 8.73 4.17
CA VAL A 50 -2.35 8.88 2.71
C VAL A 50 -2.30 10.36 2.42
N ARG A 51 -1.29 10.76 1.66
CA ARG A 51 -1.07 12.16 1.31
C ARG A 51 -1.49 12.44 -0.13
N ALA A 52 -1.82 13.69 -0.44
CA ALA A 52 -2.28 14.06 -1.77
C ALA A 52 -1.23 13.69 -2.83
N GLY A 53 -1.64 12.93 -3.85
CA GLY A 53 -0.75 12.45 -4.92
C GLY A 53 -0.03 11.13 -4.63
N GLU A 54 -0.24 10.54 -3.45
CA GLU A 54 0.28 9.22 -3.08
C GLU A 54 -0.65 8.09 -3.54
N ILE A 55 -0.07 6.98 -3.98
CA ILE A 55 -0.81 5.74 -4.28
C ILE A 55 -0.51 4.74 -3.17
N LEU A 56 -1.49 4.47 -2.30
CA LEU A 56 -1.38 3.47 -1.25
C LEU A 56 -1.73 2.08 -1.80
N GLY A 57 -0.77 1.16 -1.76
CA GLY A 57 -1.00 -0.26 -2.04
C GLY A 57 -1.13 -1.06 -0.74
N LEU A 58 -2.33 -1.59 -0.47
CA LEU A 58 -2.54 -2.53 0.64
C LEU A 58 -2.32 -3.96 0.13
N GLY A 59 -1.35 -4.66 0.73
CA GLY A 59 -1.02 -6.04 0.38
C GLY A 59 -0.82 -6.89 1.62
N GLY A 60 -1.13 -8.18 1.52
CA GLY A 60 -0.94 -9.14 2.60
C GLY A 60 -1.11 -10.58 2.13
N LEU A 61 -0.60 -11.53 2.92
CA LEU A 61 -0.78 -12.97 2.66
C LEU A 61 -2.28 -13.30 2.56
N MET A 62 -2.64 -14.29 1.73
CA MET A 62 -4.03 -14.74 1.61
C MET A 62 -4.57 -15.12 3.01
N GLY A 63 -5.60 -14.40 3.49
CA GLY A 63 -6.15 -14.53 4.85
C GLY A 63 -5.63 -13.53 5.90
N SER A 64 -4.78 -12.57 5.53
CA SER A 64 -4.26 -11.51 6.42
C SER A 64 -5.22 -10.35 6.69
N GLY A 65 -6.42 -10.37 6.10
CA GLY A 65 -7.38 -9.27 6.23
C GLY A 65 -7.17 -8.12 5.24
N ALA A 66 -6.22 -8.21 4.30
CA ALA A 66 -5.97 -7.16 3.31
C ALA A 66 -7.20 -6.80 2.45
N SER A 67 -8.08 -7.76 2.14
CA SER A 67 -9.35 -7.50 1.45
C SER A 67 -10.39 -6.81 2.34
N ILE A 68 -10.44 -7.19 3.63
CA ILE A 68 -11.33 -6.55 4.62
C ILE A 68 -10.96 -5.08 4.81
N LEU A 69 -9.66 -4.75 4.74
CA LEU A 69 -9.20 -3.35 4.76
C LEU A 69 -9.74 -2.50 3.59
N MET A 70 -10.22 -3.12 2.51
CA MET A 70 -10.74 -2.42 1.33
C MET A 70 -12.28 -2.34 1.29
N GLU A 71 -12.97 -3.25 1.98
CA GLU A 71 -14.44 -3.41 1.89
C GLU A 71 -15.22 -2.81 3.08
N SER A 72 -14.53 -2.30 4.11
CA SER A 72 -15.14 -1.81 5.35
C SER A 72 -15.43 -0.31 5.35
#